data_AF-A0A956U1X1-F1
#
_entry.id   AF-A0A956U1X1-F1
#
_cell.length_a   1.000
_cell.length_b   1.000
_cell.length_c   1.000
_cell.angle_alpha   90.00
_cell.angle_beta   90.00
_cell.angle_gamma   90.00
#
_symmetry.space_group_name_H-M   'P 1'
#
loop_
_entity.id
_entity.type
_entity.pdbx_description
1 polymer ?
#
loop_
_entity_poly.entity_id
_entity_poly.type
_entity_poly.pdbx_seq_one_letter_code
_entity_poly.pdbx_strand_id
1 'polypeptide(L)'
;VWSVTSYKELYRDGYESDRWNMMHPSEIKRTPYVAECLKDAPGVLVAASDYVSALPDSISQWLPRPLVSLGTDGFGRSASRQA
;
A
#
# COMPACT_ATOMS: atom_id res chain seq x y z
N VAL A 1 -3.36 3.57 13.64
CA VAL A 1 -3.33 4.64 12.60
C VAL A 1 -1.90 4.69 12.06
N TRP A 2 -1.72 4.78 10.75
CA TRP A 2 -0.41 4.70 10.09
C TRP A 2 -0.18 5.93 9.23
N SER A 3 1.06 6.42 9.20
CA SER A 3 1.50 7.44 8.25
C SER A 3 2.27 6.77 7.13
N VAL A 4 1.78 6.91 5.90
CA VAL A 4 2.47 6.40 4.71
C VAL A 4 3.20 7.56 4.05
N THR A 5 4.52 7.60 4.21
CA THR A 5 5.36 8.66 3.65
C THR A 5 5.61 8.49 2.15
N SER A 6 5.61 7.25 1.64
CA SER A 6 5.77 6.96 0.22
C SER A 6 5.16 5.61 -0.16
N TYR A 7 4.04 5.64 -0.90
CA TYR A 7 3.47 4.43 -1.51
C TYR A 7 4.39 3.82 -2.58
N LYS A 8 5.18 4.65 -3.27
CA LYS A 8 6.09 4.18 -4.33
C LYS A 8 7.22 3.32 -3.78
N GLU A 9 7.79 3.71 -2.64
CA GLU A 9 8.85 2.93 -2.00
C GLU A 9 8.30 1.61 -1.44
N LEU A 10 7.09 1.62 -0.86
CA LEU A 10 6.43 0.38 -0.43
C LEU A 10 6.15 -0.57 -1.60
N TYR A 11 5.72 -0.02 -2.74
CA TYR A 11 5.53 -0.81 -3.95
C TYR A 11 6.84 -1.44 -4.45
N ARG A 12 7.91 -0.64 -4.46
CA ARG A 12 9.23 -1.10 -4.89
C ARG A 12 9.77 -2.21 -3.99
N ASP A 13 9.68 -2.03 -2.67
CA ASP A 13 10.08 -3.01 -1.67
C ASP A 13 9.30 -4.34 -1.82
N GLY A 14 7.97 -4.26 -2.00
CA GLY A 14 7.15 -5.42 -2.25
C GLY A 14 7.55 -6.17 -3.52
N TYR A 15 7.77 -5.43 -4.61
CA TYR A 15 8.17 -6.01 -5.89
C TYR A 15 9.57 -6.64 -5.85
N GLU A 16 10.51 -5.99 -5.17
CA GLU A 16 11.87 -6.53 -4.97
C GLU A 16 11.85 -7.80 -4.11
N SER A 17 10.98 -7.85 -3.10
CA SER A 17 10.74 -9.05 -2.27
C SER A 17 10.18 -10.20 -3.09
N ASP A 18 9.14 -9.97 -3.90
CA ASP A 18 8.55 -10.99 -4.77
C ASP A 18 9.55 -11.50 -5.81
N ARG A 19 10.29 -10.58 -6.45
CA ARG A 19 11.33 -10.94 -7.42
C ARG A 19 12.42 -11.78 -6.76
N TRP A 20 12.85 -11.43 -5.56
CA TRP A 20 13.84 -12.22 -4.84
C TRP A 20 13.29 -13.61 -4.49
N ASN A 21 12.06 -13.70 -3.97
CA ASN A 21 11.40 -14.96 -3.62
C ASN A 21 11.24 -15.89 -4.82
N MET A 22 10.96 -15.34 -6.01
CA MET A 22 10.87 -16.09 -7.25
C MET A 22 12.22 -16.70 -7.68
N MET A 23 13.32 -15.97 -7.46
CA MET A 23 14.67 -16.40 -7.86
C MET A 23 15.37 -17.29 -6.83
N HIS A 24 14.88 -17.35 -5.59
CA HIS A 24 15.49 -18.10 -4.48
C HIS A 24 14.46 -19.05 -3.81
N PRO A 25 13.95 -20.06 -4.53
CA PRO A 25 12.84 -20.90 -4.06
C PRO A 25 13.18 -21.79 -2.85
N SER A 26 14.47 -22.09 -2.63
CA SER A 26 14.96 -22.91 -1.52
C SER A 26 15.33 -22.10 -0.27
N GLU A 27 15.28 -20.77 -0.34
CA GLU A 27 15.65 -19.89 0.76
C GLU A 27 14.42 -19.37 1.53
N ILE A 28 14.67 -18.79 2.70
CA ILE A 28 13.61 -18.17 3.49
C ILE A 28 13.04 -16.97 2.72
N LYS A 29 11.73 -17.01 2.47
CA LYS A 29 11.05 -15.93 1.76
C LYS A 29 11.17 -14.61 2.50
N ARG A 30 11.47 -13.55 1.74
CA ARG A 30 11.38 -12.16 2.20
C ARG A 30 9.93 -11.75 2.36
N THR A 31 9.68 -10.98 3.40
CA THR A 31 8.39 -10.35 3.67
C THR A 31 8.53 -8.86 3.35
N PRO A 32 7.66 -8.28 2.50
CA PRO A 32 7.66 -6.84 2.26
C PRO A 32 7.44 -6.05 3.55
N TYR A 33 8.09 -4.89 3.67
CA TYR A 33 8.03 -4.02 4.85
C TYR A 33 6.60 -3.66 5.24
N VAL A 34 5.72 -3.39 4.26
CA VAL A 34 4.32 -3.08 4.52
C VAL A 34 3.56 -4.24 5.15
N ALA A 35 3.89 -5.47 4.75
CA ALA A 35 3.30 -6.69 5.29
C ALA A 35 3.79 -6.89 6.74
N GLU A 36 5.07 -6.67 7.02
CA GLU A 36 5.63 -6.75 8.37
C GLU A 36 4.98 -5.74 9.33
N CYS A 37 4.78 -4.51 8.86
CA CYS A 37 4.16 -3.44 9.65
C CYS A 37 2.70 -3.76 9.99
N LEU A 38 1.94 -4.32 9.04
CA LEU A 38 0.49 -4.49 9.17
C LEU A 38 0.06 -5.90 9.60
N LYS A 39 0.98 -6.86 9.76
CA LYS A 39 0.65 -8.26 10.09
C LYS A 39 -0.27 -8.43 11.32
N ASP A 40 -0.04 -7.62 12.36
CA ASP A 40 -0.77 -7.68 13.62
C ASP A 40 -1.83 -6.55 13.74
N ALA A 41 -2.04 -5.77 12.68
CA ALA A 41 -3.00 -4.68 12.69
C ALA A 41 -4.44 -5.24 12.76
N PRO A 42 -5.25 -4.85 13.76
CA PRO A 42 -6.62 -5.34 13.89
C PRO A 42 -7.57 -4.62 12.92
N GLY A 43 -8.69 -5.27 12.61
CA GLY A 43 -9.80 -4.64 11.89
C GLY A 43 -9.59 -4.51 10.37
N VAL A 44 -10.31 -3.58 9.76
CA VAL A 44 -10.24 -3.34 8.30
C VAL A 44 -9.11 -2.38 7.96
N LEU A 45 -8.52 -2.52 6.78
CA LEU A 45 -7.54 -1.58 6.26
C LEU A 45 -8.24 -0.56 5.37
N VAL A 46 -8.10 0.71 5.72
CA VAL A 46 -8.59 1.85 4.94
C VAL A 46 -7.43 2.79 4.69
N ALA A 47 -7.19 3.15 3.43
CA ALA A 47 -6.22 4.16 3.03
C ALA A 47 -6.96 5.35 2.43
N ALA A 48 -6.56 6.56 2.82
CA ALA A 48 -7.04 7.80 2.22
C ALA A 48 -5.85 8.58 1.68
N SER A 49 -5.97 9.11 0.46
CA SER A 49 -4.92 9.90 -0.20
C SER A 49 -5.54 11.06 -0.98
N ASP A 50 -4.79 12.16 -1.07
CA ASP A 50 -5.09 13.28 -1.98
C ASP A 50 -4.77 12.94 -3.46
N TYR A 51 -4.31 11.71 -3.75
CA TYR A 51 -4.12 11.14 -5.08
C TYR A 51 -5.25 10.15 -5.43
N VAL A 52 -5.30 9.74 -6.71
CA VAL A 52 -6.21 8.70 -7.21
C VAL A 52 -6.08 7.38 -6.42
N SER A 53 -7.15 6.60 -6.32
CA SER A 53 -7.20 5.36 -5.52
C SER A 53 -6.15 4.34 -5.96
N ALA A 54 -5.75 4.38 -7.23
CA ALA A 54 -4.70 3.53 -7.78
C ALA A 54 -3.36 3.62 -7.02
N LEU A 55 -3.05 4.75 -6.38
CA LEU A 55 -1.82 4.90 -5.61
C LEU A 55 -1.80 4.00 -4.37
N PRO A 56 -2.76 4.10 -3.42
CA PRO A 56 -2.83 3.13 -2.32
C PRO A 56 -3.14 1.70 -2.78
N ASP A 57 -3.93 1.51 -3.85
CA ASP A 57 -4.22 0.17 -4.39
C ASP A 57 -2.96 -0.56 -4.87
N SER A 58 -1.91 0.17 -5.29
CA SER A 58 -0.66 -0.41 -5.78
C SER A 58 0.00 -1.38 -4.80
N ILE A 59 -0.19 -1.21 -3.49
CA ILE A 59 0.41 -2.05 -2.45
C ILE A 59 -0.50 -3.18 -1.96
N SER A 60 -1.74 -3.26 -2.47
CA SER A 60 -2.79 -4.12 -1.93
C SER A 60 -2.44 -5.61 -1.89
N GLN A 61 -1.65 -6.08 -2.87
CA GLN A 61 -1.24 -7.49 -2.98
C GLN A 61 -0.39 -7.99 -1.80
N TRP A 62 0.33 -7.09 -1.12
CA TRP A 62 1.21 -7.44 0.00
C TRP A 62 0.53 -7.25 1.36
N LEU A 63 -0.74 -6.83 1.39
CA LEU A 63 -1.46 -6.60 2.63
C LEU A 63 -2.06 -7.89 3.19
N PRO A 64 -2.12 -8.04 4.53
CA PRO A 64 -2.64 -9.25 5.16
C PRO A 64 -4.16 -9.42 5.00
N ARG A 65 -4.85 -8.40 4.46
CA ARG A 65 -6.30 -8.36 4.23
C ARG A 65 -6.64 -7.29 3.20
N PRO A 66 -7.84 -7.31 2.60
CA PRO A 66 -8.25 -6.32 1.60
C PRO A 66 -8.13 -4.89 2.11
N LEU A 67 -7.69 -4.00 1.22
CA LEU A 67 -7.61 -2.56 1.43
C LEU A 67 -8.82 -1.88 0.80
N VAL A 68 -9.44 -0.97 1.54
CA VAL A 68 -10.38 -0.01 0.98
C VAL A 68 -9.62 1.30 0.74
N SER A 69 -9.48 1.67 -0.54
CA SER A 69 -8.80 2.90 -0.95
C SER A 69 -9.78 4.02 -1.23
N LEU A 70 -9.53 5.17 -0.62
CA LEU A 70 -10.21 6.43 -0.88
C LEU A 70 -9.21 7.36 -1.57
N GLY A 71 -9.50 7.69 -2.83
CA GLY A 71 -8.69 8.59 -3.64
C GLY A 71 -9.50 9.74 -4.22
N THR A 72 -8.80 10.65 -4.88
CA THR A 72 -9.35 11.84 -5.54
C THR A 72 -9.53 11.62 -7.04
N ASP A 73 -10.13 10.49 -7.40
CA ASP A 73 -10.36 10.09 -8.78
C ASP A 73 -11.25 11.08 -9.55
N GLY A 74 -10.83 11.43 -10.78
CA GLY A 74 -11.53 12.35 -11.66
C GLY A 74 -10.78 13.68 -11.89
N PHE A 75 -11.40 14.59 -12.64
CA PHE A 75 -10.84 15.90 -12.92
C PHE A 75 -11.07 16.86 -11.73
N GLY A 76 -10.04 17.64 -11.41
CA GLY A 76 -10.12 18.68 -10.39
C GLY A 76 -11.16 19.75 -10.73
N ARG A 77 -11.70 20.37 -9.68
CA ARG A 77 -12.64 21.50 -9.77
C ARG A 77 -12.23 22.58 -8.78
N SER A 78 -12.46 23.84 -9.13
CA SER A 78 -12.19 24.97 -8.25
C SER A 78 -13.17 24.98 -7.07
N ALA A 79 -12.66 24.75 -5.86
CA ALA A 79 -13.36 24.88 -4.59
C ALA A 79 -12.33 25.01 -3.44
N SER A 80 -12.74 25.54 -2.29
CA SER A 80 -11.91 25.50 -1.07
C SER A 80 -12.01 24.14 -0.39
N ARG A 81 -10.96 23.73 0.34
CA ARG A 81 -11.09 22.65 1.32
C ARG A 81 -11.97 23.13 2.48
N GLN A 82 -12.75 22.22 3.07
CA GLN A 82 -13.52 22.52 4.30
C GLN A 82 -12.55 22.67 5.48
N ALA A 83 -12.79 23.67 6.33
CA ALA A 83 -12.01 23.97 7.53
C ALA A 83 -12.75 23.53 8.80
#